data_AF-A0A4Q8R3L7-F1
#
_entry.id   AF-A0A4Q8R3L7-F1
#
_cell.length_a   1.000
_cell.length_b   1.000
_cell.length_c   1.000
_cell.angle_alpha   90.00
_cell.angle_beta   90.00
_cell.angle_gamma   90.00
#
_symmetry.space_group_name_H-M   'P 1'
#
loop_
_entity.id
_entity.type
_entity.pdbx_description
1 polymer ?
#
loop_
_entity_poly.entity_id
_entity_poly.type
_entity_poly.pdbx_seq_one_letter_code
_entity_poly.pdbx_strand_id
1 'polypeptide(L)'
;MAIAARRLPQDGTIDVVNRLRHVLTQVNLDCTCQDSLAGALDRFATLEKRRFSRRQLVQARDCRNQIAAFLSLLSELDALTESEPDRTVFREMELVFSEIVDCAFAGVLALRQIATE
;
A
#
# COMPACT_ATOMS: atom_id res chain seq x y z
N MET A 1 -20.78 3.81 -13.22
CA MET A 1 -19.32 3.95 -13.42
C MET A 1 -18.65 2.67 -12.93
N ALA A 2 -17.96 1.96 -13.83
CA ALA A 2 -17.29 0.71 -13.50
C ALA A 2 -16.05 1.01 -12.64
N ILE A 3 -15.97 0.39 -11.45
CA ILE A 3 -14.77 0.34 -10.64
C ILE A 3 -13.74 -0.44 -11.47
N ALA A 4 -12.85 0.28 -12.15
CA ALA A 4 -11.75 -0.31 -12.88
C ALA A 4 -10.98 -1.19 -11.90
N ALA A 5 -10.78 -2.46 -12.26
CA ALA A 5 -9.95 -3.40 -11.54
C ALA A 5 -8.52 -2.83 -11.46
N ARG A 6 -8.24 -2.02 -10.42
CA ARG A 6 -6.91 -1.55 -10.08
C ARG A 6 -6.11 -2.80 -9.75
N ARG A 7 -5.14 -3.14 -10.62
CA ARG A 7 -4.19 -4.23 -10.40
C ARG A 7 -3.63 -4.11 -8.99
N LEU A 8 -3.86 -5.14 -8.19
CA LEU A 8 -3.14 -5.34 -6.94
C LEU A 8 -1.63 -5.37 -7.27
N PRO A 9 -0.78 -4.62 -6.53
CA PRO A 9 0.66 -4.78 -6.63
C PRO A 9 0.99 -6.24 -6.36
N GLN A 10 1.64 -6.89 -7.33
CA GLN A 10 2.09 -8.26 -7.16
C GLN A 10 3.13 -8.30 -6.04
N ASP A 11 2.97 -9.30 -5.17
CA ASP A 11 3.87 -9.72 -4.12
C ASP A 11 5.31 -9.87 -4.64
N GLY A 12 6.06 -8.76 -4.67
CA GLY A 12 7.29 -8.66 -5.45
C GLY A 12 8.55 -9.09 -4.70
N THR A 13 8.54 -9.08 -3.36
CA THR A 13 9.76 -9.25 -2.56
C THR A 13 10.10 -10.72 -2.31
N ILE A 14 9.11 -11.54 -1.93
CA ILE A 14 9.31 -12.99 -1.74
C ILE A 14 9.59 -13.67 -3.09
N ASP A 15 8.91 -13.23 -4.16
CA ASP A 15 9.14 -13.70 -5.52
C ASP A 15 10.60 -13.49 -5.98
N VAL A 16 11.17 -12.29 -5.75
CA VAL A 16 12.54 -11.97 -6.16
C VAL A 16 13.58 -12.82 -5.42
N VAL A 17 13.42 -13.07 -4.12
CA VAL A 17 14.38 -13.92 -3.39
C VAL A 17 14.33 -15.37 -3.87
N ASN A 18 13.14 -15.90 -4.15
CA ASN A 18 12.98 -17.26 -4.68
C ASN A 18 13.55 -17.39 -6.10
N ARG A 19 13.34 -16.39 -6.96
CA ARG A 19 13.94 -16.34 -8.29
C ARG A 19 15.46 -16.23 -8.23
N LEU A 20 15.99 -15.42 -7.32
CA LEU A 20 17.43 -15.29 -7.11
C LEU A 20 18.03 -16.61 -6.62
N ARG A 21 17.36 -17.28 -5.67
CA ARG A 21 17.75 -18.61 -5.18
C ARG A 21 17.81 -19.62 -6.33
N HIS A 22 16.79 -19.64 -7.20
CA HIS A 22 16.75 -20.53 -8.36
C HIS A 22 17.93 -20.31 -9.33
N VAL A 23 18.23 -19.06 -9.68
CA VAL A 23 19.38 -18.72 -10.54
C VAL A 23 20.70 -19.13 -9.89
N LEU A 24 20.88 -18.84 -8.61
CA LEU A 24 22.14 -19.10 -7.92
C LEU A 24 22.38 -20.59 -7.65
N THR A 25 21.33 -21.39 -7.49
CA THR A 25 21.46 -22.86 -7.39
C THR A 25 21.89 -23.54 -8.70
N GLN A 26 21.84 -22.84 -9.83
CA GLN A 26 22.39 -23.33 -11.11
C GLN A 26 23.89 -23.07 -11.25
N VAL A 27 24.49 -22.32 -10.34
CA VAL A 27 25.94 -22.10 -10.29
C VAL A 27 26.58 -23.25 -9.52
N ASN A 28 27.63 -23.85 -10.08
CA ASN A 28 28.37 -24.96 -9.46
C ASN A 28 29.24 -24.45 -8.28
N LEU A 29 28.56 -24.06 -7.20
CA LEU A 29 29.17 -23.67 -5.93
C LEU A 29 29.51 -24.91 -5.11
N ASP A 30 30.63 -24.87 -4.39
CA ASP A 30 30.91 -25.88 -3.36
C ASP A 30 29.86 -25.83 -2.24
N CYS A 31 29.71 -26.94 -1.51
CA CYS A 31 28.66 -27.08 -0.49
C CYS A 31 28.75 -25.99 0.60
N THR A 32 29.95 -25.57 0.97
CA THR A 32 30.15 -24.52 2.00
C THR A 32 29.67 -23.16 1.51
N CYS A 33 29.94 -22.81 0.25
CA CYS A 33 29.43 -21.61 -0.39
C CYS A 33 27.91 -21.69 -0.56
N GLN A 34 27.35 -22.85 -0.89
CA GLN A 34 25.90 -23.04 -0.97
C GLN A 34 25.21 -22.79 0.38
N ASP A 35 25.72 -23.36 1.47
CA ASP A 35 25.16 -23.17 2.81
C ASP A 35 25.26 -21.70 3.28
N SER A 36 26.42 -21.07 3.05
CA SER A 36 26.64 -19.67 3.37
C SER A 36 25.69 -18.75 2.59
N LEU A 37 25.52 -19.03 1.30
CA LEU A 37 24.61 -18.30 0.43
C LEU A 37 23.15 -18.50 0.85
N ALA A 38 22.72 -19.73 1.13
CA ALA A 38 21.36 -20.01 1.59
C ALA A 38 21.04 -19.22 2.87
N GLY A 39 21.95 -19.23 3.85
CA GLY A 39 21.81 -18.46 5.08
C GLY A 39 21.81 -16.93 4.84
N ALA A 40 22.57 -16.43 3.87
CA ALA A 40 22.53 -15.02 3.49
C ALA A 40 21.19 -14.63 2.85
N LEU A 41 20.65 -15.47 1.97
CA LEU A 41 19.35 -15.26 1.33
C LEU A 41 18.20 -15.28 2.34
N ASP A 42 18.25 -16.17 3.35
CA ASP A 42 17.23 -16.21 4.40
C ASP A 42 17.24 -14.96 5.28
N ARG A 43 18.44 -14.48 5.66
CA ARG A 43 18.58 -13.20 6.39
C ARG A 43 18.05 -12.04 5.55
N PHE A 44 18.37 -12.02 4.25
CA PHE A 44 17.90 -10.98 3.34
C PHE A 44 16.36 -11.01 3.19
N ALA A 45 15.76 -12.18 2.98
CA ALA A 45 14.31 -12.34 2.91
C ALA A 45 13.62 -11.81 4.17
N THR A 46 14.18 -12.11 5.35
CA THR A 46 13.65 -11.62 6.63
C THR A 46 13.72 -10.10 6.74
N LEU A 47 14.82 -9.49 6.29
CA LEU A 47 14.99 -8.04 6.29
C LEU A 47 14.03 -7.35 5.31
N GLU A 48 13.87 -7.91 4.11
CA GLU A 48 12.96 -7.35 3.11
C GLU A 48 11.49 -7.50 3.52
N LYS A 49 11.06 -8.63 4.10
CA LYS A 49 9.70 -8.77 4.67
C LYS A 49 9.45 -7.66 5.70
N ARG A 50 10.37 -7.45 6.65
CA ARG A 50 10.25 -6.36 7.64
C ARG A 50 10.22 -4.98 7.01
N ARG A 51 11.06 -4.73 6.01
CA ARG A 51 11.11 -3.45 5.27
C ARG A 51 9.81 -3.19 4.54
N PHE A 52 9.27 -4.22 3.88
CA PHE A 52 7.99 -4.17 3.17
C PHE A 52 6.84 -3.86 4.13
N SER A 53 6.68 -4.64 5.20
CA SER A 53 5.60 -4.40 6.16
C SER A 53 5.68 -3.00 6.80
N ARG A 54 6.90 -2.51 7.10
CA ARG A 54 7.10 -1.13 7.59
C ARG A 54 6.60 -0.08 6.61
N ARG A 55 6.92 -0.23 5.32
CA ARG A 55 6.47 0.70 4.27
C ARG A 55 4.94 0.70 4.14
N GLN A 56 4.33 -0.48 4.12
CA GLN A 56 2.88 -0.59 4.03
C GLN A 56 2.17 0.01 5.26
N LEU A 57 2.73 -0.14 6.46
CA LEU A 57 2.22 0.52 7.66
C LEU A 57 2.33 2.04 7.59
N VAL A 58 3.42 2.57 7.04
CA VAL A 58 3.56 4.02 6.80
C VAL A 58 2.48 4.49 5.83
N GLN A 59 2.31 3.81 4.70
CA GLN A 59 1.27 4.14 3.72
C GLN A 59 -0.14 4.15 4.33
N ALA A 60 -0.48 3.15 5.14
CA ALA A 60 -1.79 3.10 5.82
C ALA A 60 -1.98 4.25 6.82
N ARG A 61 -0.91 4.63 7.54
CA ARG A 61 -0.92 5.77 8.47
C ARG A 61 -1.07 7.10 7.73
N ASP A 62 -0.42 7.23 6.58
CA ASP A 62 -0.52 8.42 5.74
C ASP A 62 -1.95 8.58 5.19
N CYS A 63 -2.57 7.48 4.74
CA CYS A 63 -3.99 7.49 4.33
C CYS A 63 -4.90 7.92 5.49
N ARG A 64 -4.67 7.42 6.71
CA ARG A 64 -5.42 7.86 7.91
C ARG A 64 -5.27 9.37 8.14
N ASN A 65 -4.04 9.89 8.05
CA ASN A 65 -3.78 11.32 8.25
C ASN A 65 -4.45 12.18 7.17
N GLN A 66 -4.42 11.74 5.92
CA GLN A 66 -5.10 12.41 4.80
C GLN A 66 -6.62 12.42 5.00
N ILE A 67 -7.22 11.29 5.37
CA ILE A 67 -8.65 11.22 5.70
C ILE A 67 -9.01 12.21 6.82
N ALA A 68 -8.20 12.31 7.88
CA ALA A 68 -8.45 13.27 8.95
C ALA A 68 -8.42 14.73 8.44
N ALA A 69 -7.50 15.05 7.53
CA ALA A 69 -7.45 16.37 6.90
C ALA A 69 -8.69 16.65 6.03
N PHE A 70 -9.13 15.67 5.23
CA PHE A 70 -10.35 15.79 4.43
C PHE A 70 -11.61 15.91 5.29
N LEU A 71 -11.69 15.19 6.42
CA LEU A 71 -12.78 15.36 7.39
C LEU A 71 -12.81 16.77 7.99
N SER A 72 -11.64 17.38 8.22
CA SER A 72 -11.58 18.79 8.63
C SER A 72 -12.14 19.73 7.55
N LEU A 73 -11.84 19.48 6.28
CA LEU A 73 -12.39 20.26 5.17
C LEU A 73 -13.92 20.07 5.04
N LEU A 74 -14.39 18.83 5.21
CA LEU A 74 -15.82 18.52 5.18
C LEU A 74 -16.62 19.12 6.34
N SER A 75 -15.98 19.65 7.39
CA SER A 75 -16.71 20.40 8.43
C SER A 75 -17.39 21.66 7.89
N GLU A 76 -16.96 22.15 6.72
CA GLU A 76 -17.64 23.23 6.00
C GLU A 76 -19.07 22.86 5.58
N LEU A 77 -19.39 21.56 5.44
CA LEU A 77 -20.76 21.09 5.20
C LEU A 77 -21.74 21.53 6.28
N ASP A 78 -21.29 21.72 7.53
CA ASP A 78 -22.15 22.13 8.63
C ASP A 78 -22.74 23.54 8.43
N ALA A 79 -22.07 24.38 7.63
CA ALA A 79 -22.52 25.71 7.28
C ALA A 79 -23.37 25.74 6.00
N LEU A 80 -23.36 24.67 5.20
CA LEU A 80 -24.07 24.60 3.94
C LEU A 80 -25.54 24.26 4.16
N THR A 81 -26.40 24.97 3.43
CA THR A 81 -27.84 24.74 3.43
C THR A 81 -28.34 24.46 2.02
N GLU A 82 -29.55 23.94 1.91
CA GLU A 82 -30.23 23.67 0.62
C GLU A 82 -30.35 24.94 -0.25
N SER A 83 -30.35 26.11 0.42
CA SER A 83 -30.47 27.44 -0.17
C SER A 83 -29.14 28.04 -0.63
N GLU A 84 -28.03 27.30 -0.52
CA GLU A 84 -26.71 27.77 -0.97
C GLU A 84 -26.77 28.23 -2.45
N PRO A 85 -26.50 29.51 -2.73
CA PRO A 85 -26.53 30.04 -4.09
C PRO A 85 -25.40 29.46 -4.94
N ASP A 86 -24.22 29.21 -4.36
CA ASP A 86 -23.11 28.64 -5.11
C ASP A 86 -23.17 27.11 -5.15
N ARG A 87 -23.70 26.60 -6.27
CA ARG A 87 -23.83 25.15 -6.47
C ARG A 87 -22.48 24.45 -6.68
N THR A 88 -21.38 25.15 -6.97
CA THR A 88 -20.08 24.49 -7.16
C THR A 88 -19.54 23.94 -5.86
N VAL A 89 -19.90 24.51 -4.71
CA VAL A 89 -19.47 24.01 -3.40
C VAL A 89 -19.91 22.56 -3.17
N PHE A 90 -21.13 22.18 -3.57
CA PHE A 90 -21.58 20.78 -3.46
C PHE A 90 -20.71 19.82 -4.29
N ARG A 91 -20.24 20.28 -5.47
CA ARG A 91 -19.33 19.50 -6.31
C ARG A 91 -17.95 19.38 -5.67
N GLU A 92 -17.47 20.42 -5.01
CA GLU A 92 -16.23 20.37 -4.24
C GLU A 92 -16.34 19.37 -3.09
N MET A 93 -17.42 19.39 -2.32
CA MET A 93 -17.66 18.43 -1.24
C MET A 93 -17.76 16.98 -1.75
N GLU A 94 -18.39 16.75 -2.91
CA GLU A 94 -18.39 15.44 -3.59
C GLU A 94 -16.96 14.96 -3.92
N LEU A 95 -16.10 15.84 -4.41
CA LEU A 95 -14.70 15.52 -4.70
C LEU A 95 -13.96 15.15 -3.41
N VAL A 96 -14.17 15.89 -2.32
CA VAL A 96 -13.53 15.57 -1.03
C VAL A 96 -13.96 14.20 -0.50
N PHE A 97 -15.24 13.83 -0.62
CA PHE A 97 -15.69 12.47 -0.30
C PHE A 97 -15.04 11.40 -1.19
N SER A 98 -14.87 11.69 -2.47
CA SER A 98 -14.22 10.78 -3.42
C SER A 98 -12.75 10.55 -3.04
N GLU A 99 -12.03 11.59 -2.62
CA GLU A 99 -10.65 11.48 -2.12
C GLU A 99 -10.54 10.64 -0.85
N ILE A 100 -11.52 10.73 0.06
CA ILE A 100 -11.61 9.87 1.25
C ILE A 100 -11.76 8.40 0.85
N VAL A 101 -12.63 8.09 -0.12
CA VAL A 101 -12.84 6.73 -0.62
C VAL A 101 -11.53 6.17 -1.19
N ASP A 102 -10.83 6.96 -2.00
CA ASP A 102 -9.56 6.56 -2.61
C ASP A 102 -8.47 6.32 -1.56
N CYS A 103 -8.34 7.20 -0.56
CA CYS A 103 -7.42 7.02 0.55
C CYS A 103 -7.76 5.79 1.40
N ALA A 104 -9.03 5.60 1.73
CA ALA A 104 -9.48 4.46 2.51
C ALA A 104 -9.19 3.14 1.78
N PHE A 105 -9.47 3.09 0.48
CA PHE A 105 -9.17 1.93 -0.34
C PHE A 105 -7.66 1.65 -0.43
N ALA A 106 -6.83 2.68 -0.63
CA ALA A 106 -5.38 2.55 -0.63
C ALA A 106 -4.86 2.01 0.71
N GLY A 107 -5.38 2.51 1.84
CA GLY A 107 -5.05 2.01 3.18
C GLY A 107 -5.43 0.53 3.36
N VAL A 108 -6.61 0.12 2.89
CA VAL A 108 -7.03 -1.30 2.89
C VAL A 108 -6.07 -2.16 2.09
N LEU A 109 -5.68 -1.73 0.89
CA LEU A 109 -4.74 -2.48 0.06
C LEU A 109 -3.37 -2.61 0.73
N ALA A 110 -2.84 -1.53 1.31
CA ALA A 110 -1.56 -1.56 2.02
C ALA A 110 -1.58 -2.55 3.20
N LEU A 111 -2.65 -2.54 4.02
CA LEU A 111 -2.77 -3.46 5.15
C LEU A 111 -2.98 -4.91 4.70
N ARG A 112 -3.74 -5.15 3.63
CA ARG A 112 -3.93 -6.50 3.06
C ARG A 112 -2.60 -7.10 2.63
N GLN A 113 -1.72 -6.31 2.02
CA GLN A 113 -0.40 -6.79 1.60
C GLN A 113 0.45 -7.30 2.77
N ILE A 114 0.28 -6.75 3.98
CA ILE A 114 0.95 -7.26 5.17
C ILE A 114 0.28 -8.55 5.66
N ALA A 115 -1.05 -8.61 5.61
CA ALA A 115 -1.83 -9.71 6.16
C ALA A 115 -1.76 -11.00 5.32
N THR A 116 -1.45 -10.89 4.03
CA THR A 116 -1.34 -12.04 3.11
C THR A 116 0.09 -12.52 2.87
N GLU A 117 1.10 -11.88 3.48
CA GLU A 117 2.53 -12.34 3.49
C GLU A 117 2.83 -13.38 4.57
#